data_AF-A0A497AKB2-F1
#
_entry.id   AF-A0A497AKB2-F1
#
_cell.length_a   1.000
_cell.length_b   1.000
_cell.length_c   1.000
_cell.angle_alpha   90.00
_cell.angle_beta   90.00
_cell.angle_gamma   90.00
#
_symmetry.space_group_name_H-M   'P 1'
#
loop_
_entity.id
_entity.type
_entity.pdbx_description
1 polymer ?
#
loop_
_entity_poly.entity_id
_entity_poly.type
_entity_poly.pdbx_seq_one_letter_code
_entity_poly.pdbx_strand_id
1 'polypeptide(L)'
;ELYDEKWLRQKYIEEGLSVGRIAQLIGASSSGVHSALRRYGIPPHPVRFRSKGSRRTALPTFPERVFITMCDKYNLPFKYVGNGAFWIGNETEHLNPDFIATNNTKVVIEIFGDFWHSPLFNRKIKRKHVLTYRKAFYKKWKWKCVFIWESDLLREDAEQFVLELLKRELGESFAPKK
;
A
#
# COMPACT_ATOMS: atom_id res chain seq x y z
N GLU A 1 28.18 -12.13 -3.63
CA GLU A 1 26.90 -11.44 -3.90
C GLU A 1 25.76 -12.00 -3.05
N LEU A 2 25.35 -13.28 -3.17
CA LEU A 2 24.32 -13.86 -2.27
C LEU A 2 24.72 -14.04 -0.80
N TYR A 3 25.99 -13.84 -0.48
CA TYR A 3 26.51 -13.86 0.89
C TYR A 3 26.66 -12.46 1.49
N ASP A 4 26.31 -11.42 0.73
CA ASP A 4 26.27 -10.05 1.19
C ASP A 4 24.82 -9.69 1.54
N GLU A 5 24.52 -9.68 2.83
CA GLU A 5 23.18 -9.38 3.34
C GLU A 5 22.71 -7.98 2.93
N LYS A 6 23.60 -6.98 2.97
CA LYS A 6 23.23 -5.59 2.68
C LYS A 6 22.88 -5.44 1.22
N TRP A 7 23.69 -6.00 0.33
CA TRP A 7 23.40 -6.00 -1.10
C TRP A 7 22.09 -6.73 -1.40
N LEU A 8 21.86 -7.89 -0.78
CA LEU A 8 20.64 -8.67 -0.98
C LEU A 8 19.39 -7.94 -0.46
N ARG A 9 19.47 -7.25 0.69
CA ARG A 9 18.40 -6.40 1.22
C ARG A 9 18.13 -5.20 0.32
N GLN A 10 19.16 -4.48 -0.10
CA GLN A 10 19.03 -3.36 -1.03
C GLN A 10 18.33 -3.82 -2.32
N LYS A 11 18.81 -4.87 -2.98
CA LYS A 11 18.20 -5.36 -4.21
C LYS A 11 16.78 -5.90 -4.02
N TYR A 12 16.51 -6.60 -2.92
CA TYR A 12 15.25 -7.31 -2.72
C TYR A 12 14.15 -6.47 -2.07
N ILE A 13 14.52 -5.57 -1.15
CA ILE A 13 13.60 -4.75 -0.35
C ILE A 13 13.54 -3.34 -0.94
N GLU A 14 14.68 -2.65 -1.06
CA GLU A 14 14.70 -1.23 -1.48
C GLU A 14 14.44 -1.07 -2.98
N GLU A 15 15.05 -1.93 -3.82
CA GLU A 15 14.87 -1.90 -5.28
C GLU A 15 13.71 -2.78 -5.77
N GLY A 16 13.03 -3.50 -4.86
CA GLY A 16 11.87 -4.33 -5.17
C GLY A 16 12.10 -5.44 -6.21
N LEU A 17 13.36 -5.85 -6.41
CA LEU A 17 13.67 -6.85 -7.43
C LEU A 17 13.19 -8.23 -6.99
N SER A 18 12.50 -8.92 -7.89
CA SER A 18 12.11 -10.29 -7.61
C SER A 18 13.30 -11.23 -7.55
N VAL A 19 13.13 -12.31 -6.80
CA VAL A 19 14.09 -13.44 -6.72
C VAL A 19 14.60 -13.85 -8.11
N GLY A 20 13.72 -13.98 -9.10
CA GLY A 20 14.11 -14.36 -10.46
C GLY A 20 14.94 -13.29 -11.20
N ARG A 21 14.73 -12.00 -10.90
CA ARG A 21 15.53 -10.92 -11.48
C ARG A 21 16.89 -10.81 -10.79
N ILE A 22 16.93 -10.96 -9.47
CA ILE A 22 18.18 -11.05 -8.70
C ILE A 22 19.01 -12.23 -9.19
N ALA A 23 18.38 -13.40 -9.37
CA ALA A 23 19.02 -14.60 -9.90
C ALA A 23 19.67 -14.34 -11.28
N GLN A 24 18.96 -13.68 -12.20
CA GLN A 24 19.51 -13.31 -13.51
C GLN A 24 20.67 -12.32 -13.43
N LEU A 25 20.60 -11.33 -12.53
CA LEU A 25 21.62 -10.29 -12.40
C LEU A 25 22.98 -10.85 -11.97
N ILE A 26 22.97 -11.89 -11.15
CA ILE A 26 24.17 -12.47 -10.55
C ILE A 26 24.51 -13.86 -11.11
N GLY A 27 23.79 -14.30 -12.16
CA GLY A 27 23.97 -15.62 -12.75
C GLY A 27 23.68 -16.81 -11.80
N ALA A 28 22.82 -16.62 -10.81
CA ALA A 28 22.43 -17.66 -9.86
C ALA A 28 21.07 -18.28 -10.19
N SER A 29 20.71 -19.36 -9.48
CA SER A 29 19.37 -19.93 -9.53
C SER A 29 18.42 -19.22 -8.57
N SER A 30 17.13 -19.13 -8.92
CA SER A 30 16.09 -18.57 -8.02
C SER A 30 16.04 -19.29 -6.67
N SER A 31 16.30 -20.61 -6.65
CA SER A 31 16.38 -21.40 -5.41
C SER A 31 17.57 -20.98 -4.54
N GLY A 32 18.71 -20.64 -5.15
CA GLY A 32 19.87 -20.09 -4.45
C GLY A 32 19.56 -18.77 -3.77
N VAL A 33 18.89 -17.86 -4.47
CA VAL A 33 18.45 -16.57 -3.92
C VAL A 33 17.44 -16.77 -2.77
N HIS A 34 16.45 -17.65 -2.91
CA HIS A 34 15.52 -17.99 -1.82
C HIS A 34 16.21 -18.54 -0.58
N SER A 35 17.25 -19.34 -0.78
CA SER A 35 18.03 -19.92 0.33
C SER A 35 18.86 -18.84 1.04
N ALA A 36 19.40 -17.88 0.29
CA ALA A 36 20.07 -16.71 0.85
C ALA A 36 19.10 -15.82 1.65
N LEU A 37 17.92 -15.51 1.10
CA LEU A 37 16.89 -14.73 1.81
C LEU A 37 16.50 -15.38 3.13
N ARG A 38 16.27 -16.70 3.14
CA ARG A 38 16.00 -17.46 4.37
C ARG A 38 17.16 -17.42 5.36
N ARG A 39 18.40 -17.54 4.87
CA ARG A 39 19.61 -17.50 5.71
C ARG A 39 19.73 -16.19 6.48
N TYR A 40 19.39 -15.07 5.86
CA TYR A 40 19.45 -13.74 6.48
C TYR A 40 18.14 -13.31 7.16
N GLY A 41 17.16 -14.20 7.28
CA GLY A 41 15.85 -13.87 7.86
C GLY A 41 15.12 -12.77 7.09
N ILE A 42 15.44 -12.57 5.81
CA ILE A 42 14.76 -11.60 4.97
C ILE A 42 13.41 -12.21 4.59
N PRO A 43 12.28 -11.64 5.07
CA PRO A 43 10.97 -12.21 4.81
C PRO A 43 10.76 -12.25 3.29
N PRO A 44 10.08 -13.28 2.76
CA PRO A 44 9.73 -13.31 1.34
C PRO A 44 9.06 -11.99 0.99
N HIS A 45 9.48 -11.39 -0.13
CA HIS A 45 8.96 -10.15 -0.67
C HIS A 45 7.47 -10.22 -0.50
N PRO A 46 6.87 -9.25 0.17
CA PRO A 46 5.47 -9.29 0.48
C PRO A 46 4.73 -9.51 -0.82
N VAL A 47 4.07 -10.65 -0.84
CA VAL A 47 3.58 -11.42 -1.98
C VAL A 47 3.51 -10.59 -3.27
N ARG A 48 4.32 -10.94 -4.29
CA ARG A 48 4.00 -10.60 -5.67
C ARG A 48 2.58 -11.10 -5.93
N PHE A 49 1.61 -10.19 -5.92
CA PHE A 49 0.27 -10.48 -6.39
C PHE A 49 0.40 -10.87 -7.86
N ARG A 50 0.43 -12.18 -8.14
CA ARG A 50 0.31 -12.71 -9.50
C ARG A 50 -0.98 -12.14 -10.07
N SER A 51 -0.86 -11.19 -10.98
CA SER A 51 -1.93 -10.73 -11.84
C SER A 51 -2.04 -11.75 -12.96
N LYS A 52 -2.92 -12.73 -12.76
CA LYS A 52 -3.59 -13.47 -13.85
C LYS A 52 -4.77 -14.25 -13.23
N GLY A 53 -5.97 -13.69 -13.39
CA GLY A 53 -7.20 -14.50 -13.46
C GLY A 53 -7.79 -15.11 -12.20
N SER A 54 -7.81 -14.43 -11.04
CA SER A 54 -8.66 -14.85 -9.92
C SER A 54 -9.31 -13.64 -9.25
N ARG A 55 -10.57 -13.76 -8.81
CA ARG A 55 -11.36 -12.70 -8.18
C ARG A 55 -10.63 -12.22 -6.90
N ARG A 56 -9.91 -11.10 -7.00
CA ARG A 56 -9.12 -10.48 -5.92
C ARG A 56 -9.98 -9.62 -4.99
N THR A 57 -10.82 -10.19 -4.13
CA THR A 57 -11.63 -9.34 -3.22
C THR A 57 -11.78 -9.91 -1.81
N ALA A 58 -10.68 -10.29 -1.16
CA ALA A 58 -10.75 -10.64 0.27
C ALA A 58 -9.53 -10.23 1.09
N LEU A 59 -8.32 -10.31 0.54
CA LEU A 59 -7.08 -10.07 1.28
C LEU A 59 -6.45 -8.71 0.94
N PRO A 60 -5.97 -7.95 1.95
CA PRO A 60 -5.31 -6.67 1.71
C PRO A 60 -4.05 -6.80 0.87
N THR A 61 -3.72 -5.78 0.08
CA THR A 61 -2.46 -5.68 -0.67
C THR A 61 -1.25 -5.50 0.24
N PHE A 62 -0.03 -5.54 -0.29
CA PHE A 62 1.14 -5.29 0.58
C PHE A 62 1.16 -3.88 1.18
N PRO A 63 1.03 -2.80 0.37
CA PRO A 63 0.95 -1.45 0.92
C PRO A 63 -0.17 -1.30 1.95
N GLU A 64 -1.35 -1.88 1.70
CA GLU A 64 -2.44 -1.91 2.69
C GLU A 64 -2.04 -2.64 3.98
N ARG A 65 -1.34 -3.79 3.91
CA ARG A 65 -0.84 -4.49 5.10
C ARG A 65 0.19 -3.66 5.87
N VAL A 66 1.07 -2.91 5.18
CA VAL A 66 2.00 -1.99 5.85
C VAL A 66 1.21 -0.96 6.66
N PHE A 67 0.19 -0.35 6.06
CA PHE A 67 -0.65 0.62 6.77
C PHE A 67 -1.47 -0.01 7.90
N ILE A 68 -1.97 -1.25 7.75
CA ILE A 68 -2.61 -2.01 8.85
C ILE A 68 -1.65 -2.15 10.03
N THR A 69 -0.41 -2.59 9.79
CA THR A 69 0.61 -2.71 10.84
C THR A 69 0.89 -1.37 11.51
N MET A 70 0.93 -0.26 10.76
CA MET A 70 1.07 1.08 11.35
C MET A 70 -0.15 1.45 12.21
N CYS A 71 -1.37 1.13 11.77
CA CYS A 71 -2.57 1.36 12.56
C CYS A 71 -2.51 0.61 13.89
N ASP A 72 -2.12 -0.65 13.87
CA ASP A 72 -2.00 -1.47 15.09
C ASP A 72 -0.88 -0.95 15.99
N LYS A 73 0.30 -0.65 15.43
CA LYS A 73 1.48 -0.17 16.16
C LYS A 73 1.25 1.16 16.86
N TYR A 74 0.58 2.10 16.20
CA TYR A 74 0.36 3.46 16.70
C TYR A 74 -1.06 3.70 17.22
N ASN A 75 -1.87 2.64 17.29
CA ASN A 75 -3.26 2.69 17.69
C ASN A 75 -4.07 3.76 16.90
N LEU A 76 -3.82 3.84 15.60
CA LEU A 76 -4.49 4.79 14.72
C LEU A 76 -5.95 4.37 14.52
N PRO A 77 -6.91 5.33 14.49
CA PRO A 77 -8.32 5.02 14.46
C PRO A 77 -8.79 4.70 13.03
N PHE A 78 -8.18 3.73 12.36
CA PHE A 78 -8.54 3.31 11.01
C PHE A 78 -8.79 1.81 10.94
N LYS A 79 -9.74 1.42 10.09
CA LYS A 79 -10.08 0.03 9.82
C LYS A 79 -10.06 -0.23 8.32
N TYR A 80 -9.46 -1.35 7.93
CA TYR A 80 -9.47 -1.83 6.55
C TYR A 80 -10.88 -2.24 6.11
N VAL A 81 -11.29 -1.74 4.94
CA VAL A 81 -12.54 -2.08 4.26
C VAL A 81 -12.36 -2.28 2.74
N GLY A 82 -11.13 -2.25 2.22
CA GLY A 82 -10.79 -2.42 0.79
C GLY A 82 -11.10 -3.79 0.18
N ASN A 83 -11.66 -4.71 0.98
CA ASN A 83 -12.22 -5.98 0.53
C ASN A 83 -13.68 -5.87 0.08
N GLY A 84 -14.23 -4.66 -0.07
CA GLY A 84 -15.63 -4.46 -0.40
C GLY A 84 -16.58 -4.51 0.80
N ALA A 85 -16.09 -4.47 2.04
CA ALA A 85 -16.92 -4.46 3.24
C ALA A 85 -17.71 -3.16 3.45
N PHE A 86 -17.35 -2.08 2.75
CA PHE A 86 -17.98 -0.77 2.89
C PHE A 86 -18.05 -0.01 1.57
N TRP A 87 -19.20 0.58 1.26
CA TRP A 87 -19.39 1.32 0.02
C TRP A 87 -19.93 2.70 0.33
N ILE A 88 -19.32 3.72 -0.26
CA ILE A 88 -19.81 5.10 -0.24
C ILE A 88 -20.48 5.33 -1.58
N GLY A 89 -21.66 5.93 -1.59
CA GLY A 89 -22.33 6.37 -2.81
C GLY A 89 -23.77 5.89 -2.91
N ASN A 90 -24.23 5.69 -4.15
CA ASN A 90 -25.53 5.13 -4.48
C ASN A 90 -25.39 4.00 -5.51
N GLU A 91 -26.52 3.51 -6.02
CA GLU A 91 -26.58 2.39 -6.97
C GLU A 91 -25.75 2.60 -8.24
N THR A 92 -25.71 3.82 -8.76
CA THR A 92 -25.06 4.13 -10.05
C THR A 92 -23.65 4.69 -9.91
N GLU A 93 -23.31 5.26 -8.76
CA GLU A 93 -22.02 5.83 -8.47
C GLU A 93 -21.60 5.52 -7.03
N HIS A 94 -20.75 4.51 -6.88
CA HIS A 94 -20.20 4.09 -5.59
C HIS A 94 -18.72 3.74 -5.67
N LEU A 95 -18.01 3.92 -4.56
CA LEU A 95 -16.64 3.50 -4.36
C LEU A 95 -16.47 2.77 -3.03
N ASN A 96 -15.64 1.73 -3.05
CA ASN A 96 -15.09 1.10 -1.87
C ASN A 96 -13.74 1.75 -1.57
N PRO A 97 -13.58 2.42 -0.41
CA PRO A 97 -12.29 2.90 0.05
C PRO A 97 -11.42 1.76 0.61
N ASP A 98 -10.13 1.99 0.79
CA ASP A 98 -9.24 1.01 1.41
C ASP A 98 -9.40 0.99 2.94
N PHE A 99 -9.50 2.16 3.56
CA PHE A 99 -9.73 2.31 5.00
C PHE A 99 -10.76 3.39 5.31
N ILE A 100 -11.43 3.23 6.45
CA ILE A 100 -12.30 4.25 7.05
C ILE A 100 -11.87 4.52 8.48
N ALA A 101 -12.14 5.73 8.97
CA ALA A 101 -11.94 6.05 10.37
C ALA A 101 -12.95 5.32 11.27
N THR A 102 -12.51 4.89 12.46
CA THR A 102 -13.32 4.17 13.46
C THR A 102 -13.94 5.09 14.51
N ASN A 103 -13.54 6.35 14.54
CA ASN A 103 -14.01 7.37 15.49
C ASN A 103 -15.28 8.10 15.02
N ASN A 104 -16.14 7.45 14.23
CA ASN A 104 -17.38 8.01 13.67
C ASN A 104 -17.21 9.28 12.80
N THR A 105 -16.00 9.57 12.33
CA THR A 105 -15.76 10.65 11.37
C THR A 105 -15.88 10.15 9.93
N LYS A 106 -16.31 11.02 9.02
CA LYS A 106 -16.34 10.72 7.57
C LYS A 106 -14.96 10.92 6.95
N VAL A 107 -14.00 10.09 7.35
CA VAL A 107 -12.63 10.08 6.84
C VAL A 107 -12.32 8.74 6.17
N VAL A 108 -11.71 8.79 4.99
CA VAL A 108 -11.17 7.63 4.28
C VAL A 108 -9.67 7.77 4.05
N ILE A 109 -8.95 6.64 4.05
CA ILE A 109 -7.59 6.54 3.54
C ILE A 109 -7.59 5.67 2.29
N GLU A 110 -6.88 6.11 1.27
CA GLU A 110 -6.65 5.40 0.00
C GLU A 110 -5.17 5.10 -0.16
N ILE A 111 -4.83 3.84 -0.46
CA ILE A 111 -3.47 3.40 -0.73
C ILE A 111 -3.29 3.23 -2.23
N PHE A 112 -2.59 4.18 -2.85
CA PHE A 112 -2.44 4.26 -4.30
C PHE A 112 -1.16 3.57 -4.75
N GLY A 113 -1.29 2.50 -5.55
CA GLY A 113 -0.15 1.95 -6.30
C GLY A 113 0.33 2.90 -7.40
N ASP A 114 1.62 3.24 -7.39
CA ASP A 114 2.22 4.24 -8.30
C ASP A 114 1.96 3.90 -9.77
N PHE A 115 2.12 2.65 -10.16
CA PHE A 115 1.89 2.20 -11.54
C PHE A 115 0.42 2.25 -11.95
N TRP A 116 -0.50 1.86 -11.07
CA TRP A 116 -1.91 1.66 -11.42
C TRP A 116 -2.72 2.95 -11.43
N HIS A 117 -2.32 3.91 -10.59
CA HIS A 117 -3.04 5.17 -10.38
C HIS A 117 -2.37 6.38 -11.06
N SER A 118 -1.15 6.22 -11.58
CA SER A 118 -0.48 7.27 -12.35
C SER A 118 -0.86 7.21 -13.84
N PRO A 119 -1.42 8.30 -14.41
CA PRO A 119 -1.61 8.41 -15.86
C PRO A 119 -0.32 8.32 -16.67
N LEU A 120 0.84 8.62 -16.04
CA LEU A 120 2.15 8.52 -16.68
C LEU A 120 2.53 7.07 -16.97
N PHE A 121 2.16 6.15 -16.08
CA PHE A 121 2.53 4.73 -16.18
C PHE A 121 1.41 3.86 -16.78
N ASN A 122 0.14 4.23 -16.55
CA ASN A 122 -1.01 3.48 -17.04
C ASN A 122 -1.90 4.32 -17.98
N ARG A 123 -1.58 4.27 -19.28
CA ARG A 123 -2.36 4.95 -20.33
C ARG A 123 -3.80 4.44 -20.50
N LYS A 124 -4.15 3.30 -19.90
CA LYS A 124 -5.50 2.71 -19.93
C LYS A 124 -6.20 2.78 -18.57
N ILE A 125 -5.80 3.73 -17.71
CA ILE A 125 -6.39 3.92 -16.40
C ILE A 125 -7.90 4.14 -16.50
N LYS A 126 -8.66 3.41 -15.68
CA LYS A 126 -10.11 3.62 -15.58
C LYS A 126 -10.36 4.97 -14.90
N ARG A 127 -11.31 5.76 -15.40
CA ARG A 127 -11.67 7.08 -14.84
C ARG A 127 -11.82 7.06 -13.32
N LYS A 128 -12.46 6.04 -12.78
CA LYS A 128 -12.68 5.88 -11.33
C LYS A 128 -11.42 5.63 -10.48
N HIS A 129 -10.31 5.24 -11.09
CA HIS A 129 -9.03 5.01 -10.41
C HIS A 129 -8.15 6.27 -10.41
N VAL A 130 -8.51 7.31 -11.16
CA VAL A 130 -7.73 8.55 -11.23
C VAL A 130 -7.91 9.34 -9.93
N LEU A 131 -6.80 9.88 -9.41
CA LEU A 131 -6.77 10.68 -8.18
C LEU A 131 -7.82 11.80 -8.17
N THR A 132 -7.91 12.56 -9.27
CA THR A 132 -8.84 13.70 -9.40
C THR A 132 -10.30 13.26 -9.32
N TYR A 133 -10.64 12.13 -9.93
CA TYR A 133 -11.99 11.57 -9.83
C TYR A 133 -12.32 11.15 -8.40
N ARG A 134 -11.44 10.38 -7.73
CA ARG A 134 -11.68 9.93 -6.35
C ARG A 134 -11.79 11.11 -5.37
N LYS A 135 -10.93 12.13 -5.51
CA LYS A 135 -11.03 13.38 -4.73
C LYS A 135 -12.39 14.06 -4.93
N ALA A 136 -12.84 14.19 -6.17
CA ALA A 136 -14.14 14.80 -6.48
C ALA A 136 -15.30 13.97 -5.93
N PHE A 137 -15.22 12.63 -6.03
CA PHE A 137 -16.21 11.71 -5.50
C PHE A 137 -16.34 11.85 -3.97
N TYR A 138 -15.25 11.72 -3.22
CA TYR A 138 -15.33 11.81 -1.75
C TYR A 138 -15.82 13.19 -1.30
N LYS A 139 -15.37 14.26 -1.96
CA LYS A 139 -15.88 15.61 -1.72
C LYS A 139 -17.39 15.72 -1.94
N LYS A 140 -17.91 15.19 -3.06
CA LYS A 140 -19.35 15.15 -3.38
C LYS A 140 -20.15 14.47 -2.26
N TRP A 141 -19.64 13.38 -1.71
CA TRP A 141 -20.30 12.61 -0.65
C TRP A 141 -20.00 13.11 0.77
N LYS A 142 -19.33 14.27 0.91
CA LYS A 142 -18.95 14.89 2.20
C LYS A 142 -18.04 13.99 3.05
N TRP A 143 -17.14 13.26 2.40
CA TRP A 143 -16.05 12.52 3.03
C TRP A 143 -14.73 13.26 2.81
N LYS A 144 -13.93 13.32 3.87
CA LYS A 144 -12.53 13.75 3.77
C LYS A 144 -11.69 12.54 3.37
N CYS A 145 -10.80 12.72 2.41
CA CYS A 145 -9.96 11.65 1.88
C CYS A 145 -8.48 12.02 1.97
N VAL A 146 -7.67 11.10 2.49
CA VAL A 146 -6.21 11.18 2.44
C VAL A 146 -5.71 10.07 1.52
N PHE A 147 -4.79 10.42 0.63
CA PHE A 147 -4.16 9.48 -0.28
C PHE A 147 -2.73 9.28 0.16
N ILE A 148 -2.31 8.02 0.27
CA ILE A 148 -0.94 7.62 0.56
C ILE A 148 -0.48 6.79 -0.62
N TRP A 149 0.65 7.16 -1.23
CA TRP A 149 1.18 6.38 -2.34
C TRP A 149 1.95 5.16 -1.84
N GLU A 150 2.01 4.12 -2.66
CA GLU A 150 2.82 2.94 -2.40
C GLU A 150 4.27 3.35 -2.14
N SER A 151 4.84 4.21 -2.98
CA SER A 151 6.16 4.81 -2.76
C SER A 151 6.31 5.45 -1.38
N ASP A 152 5.31 6.18 -0.86
CA ASP A 152 5.36 6.81 0.47
C ASP A 152 5.48 5.76 1.60
N LEU A 153 4.85 4.60 1.44
CA LEU A 153 4.87 3.50 2.40
C LEU A 153 6.13 2.64 2.33
N LEU A 154 6.91 2.75 1.26
CA LEU A 154 8.12 1.96 1.03
C LEU A 154 9.42 2.72 1.35
N ARG A 155 9.31 3.98 1.80
CA ARG A 155 10.46 4.78 2.24
C ARG A 155 11.02 4.26 3.57
N GLU A 156 12.30 4.56 3.82
CA GLU A 156 12.93 4.27 5.11
C GLU A 156 12.25 4.99 6.28
N ASP A 157 11.79 6.21 6.06
CA ASP A 157 11.10 7.09 7.01
C ASP A 157 9.57 7.00 6.92
N ALA A 158 9.03 5.93 6.31
CA ALA A 158 7.60 5.81 5.99
C ALA A 158 6.69 6.00 7.20
N GLU A 159 7.07 5.47 8.38
CA GLU A 159 6.28 5.64 9.60
C GLU A 159 6.16 7.11 9.98
N GLN A 160 7.28 7.83 10.10
CA GLN A 160 7.28 9.25 10.45
C GLN A 160 6.52 10.06 9.40
N PHE A 161 6.79 9.82 8.11
CA PHE A 161 6.13 10.51 7.01
C PHE A 161 4.61 10.35 7.05
N VAL A 162 4.11 9.12 7.22
CA VAL A 162 2.66 8.85 7.28
C VAL A 162 2.03 9.50 8.50
N LEU A 163 2.67 9.44 9.67
CA LEU A 163 2.14 10.05 10.88
C LEU A 163 2.05 11.57 10.76
N GLU A 164 3.08 12.22 10.21
CA GLU A 164 3.07 13.66 9.93
C GLU A 164 2.02 14.03 8.89
N LEU A 165 1.87 13.23 7.84
CA LEU A 165 0.82 13.39 6.83
C LEU A 165 -0.56 13.34 7.48
N LEU A 166 -0.84 12.32 8.29
CA LEU A 166 -2.14 12.18 8.97
C LEU A 166 -2.39 13.34 9.93
N LYS A 167 -1.38 13.77 10.69
CA LYS A 167 -1.49 14.93 11.58
C LYS A 167 -1.75 16.23 10.80
N ARG A 168 -1.05 16.46 9.69
CA ARG A 168 -1.25 17.63 8.83
C ARG A 168 -2.64 17.65 8.21
N GLU A 169 -3.06 16.52 7.64
CA GLU A 169 -4.31 16.45 6.89
C GLU A 169 -5.52 16.34 7.80
N LEU A 170 -5.44 15.64 8.94
CA LEU A 170 -6.59 15.28 9.77
C LEU A 170 -6.56 15.87 11.20
N GLY A 171 -5.42 16.41 11.63
CA GLY A 171 -5.22 16.96 12.97
C GLY A 171 -4.79 15.92 14.03
N GLU A 172 -4.54 16.40 15.25
CA GLU A 172 -4.00 15.59 16.37
C GLU A 172 -4.88 14.40 16.77
N SER A 173 -6.19 14.45 16.49
CA SER A 173 -7.11 13.35 16.82
C SER A 173 -6.83 12.04 16.05
N PHE A 174 -5.98 12.10 15.02
CA PHE A 174 -5.52 10.95 14.22
C PHE A 174 -4.02 10.69 14.39
N ALA A 175 -3.34 11.41 15.28
CA ALA A 175 -1.96 11.17 15.64
C ALA A 175 -1.86 10.01 16.66
N PRO A 176 -0.67 9.39 16.83
CA PRO A 176 -0.46 8.37 17.84
C PRO A 176 -0.80 8.91 19.22
N LYS A 177 -1.54 8.13 20.00
CA LYS A 177 -1.71 8.44 21.43
C LYS A 177 -0.42 8.07 22.14
N LYS A 178 0.16 9.03 22.88
CA LYS A 178 1.30 8.79 23.78
C LYS A 178 0.96 7.75 24.83
#